data_AF-A0A1H3RYX0-F1
#
_entry.id   AF-A0A1H3RYX0-F1
#
_cell.length_a   1.000
_cell.length_b   1.000
_cell.length_c   1.000
_cell.angle_alpha   90.00
_cell.angle_beta   90.00
_cell.angle_gamma   90.00
#
_symmetry.space_group_name_H-M   'P 1'
#
loop_
_entity.id
_entity.type
_entity.pdbx_description
1 polymer ?
#
loop_
_entity_poly.entity_id
_entity_poly.type
_entity_poly.pdbx_seq_one_letter_code
_entity_poly.pdbx_strand_id
1 'polypeptide(L)'
;MALLIVLAVFAGSSTATLAGMTTPKETINKGLEVSGNYKWVADATDKYNCLANALGDRSKWIWPWGSKKPTSSKVNNYLADKGYKYSQPMDSQNVAVYEIISYGASSGIKHFGRIVSQKTRAKWGQLELLEHNGWDLYSSAYYGNAVRKYAVK
;
A
#
# COMPACT_ATOMS: atom_id res chain seq x y z
N MET A 1 12.77 -53.76 40.96
CA MET A 1 11.66 -53.34 40.06
C MET A 1 10.83 -52.32 40.82
N ALA A 2 10.47 -51.13 40.34
CA ALA A 2 10.68 -50.43 39.09
C ALA A 2 10.69 -48.92 39.43
N LEU A 3 11.53 -48.15 38.74
CA LEU A 3 11.64 -46.70 38.85
C LEU A 3 10.64 -46.07 37.88
N LEU A 4 9.66 -45.32 38.38
CA LEU A 4 8.70 -44.57 37.56
C LEU A 4 9.12 -43.09 37.54
N ILE A 5 9.84 -42.68 36.49
CA ILE A 5 10.10 -41.27 36.19
C ILE A 5 8.93 -40.78 35.34
N VAL A 6 8.06 -39.96 35.92
CA VAL A 6 7.05 -39.22 35.17
C VAL A 6 7.72 -37.98 34.55
N LEU A 7 8.18 -38.12 33.31
CA LEU A 7 8.56 -36.96 32.49
C LEU A 7 7.28 -36.27 32.03
N ALA A 8 6.91 -35.17 32.69
CA ALA A 8 5.94 -34.23 32.19
C ALA A 8 6.54 -33.48 30.98
N VAL A 9 6.21 -33.94 29.77
CA VAL A 9 6.48 -33.20 28.55
C VAL A 9 5.52 -32.03 28.50
N PHE A 10 6.02 -30.83 28.82
CA PHE A 10 5.35 -29.59 28.42
C PHE A 10 5.43 -29.51 26.89
N ALA A 11 4.42 -30.05 26.21
CA ALA A 11 4.11 -29.66 24.84
C ALA A 11 3.53 -28.24 24.91
N GLY A 12 4.40 -27.26 25.14
CA GLY A 12 4.13 -25.88 24.83
C GLY A 12 4.01 -25.79 23.31
N SER A 13 2.80 -25.97 22.80
CA SER A 13 2.46 -25.65 21.43
C SER A 13 2.60 -24.14 21.29
N SER A 14 3.81 -23.66 21.01
CA SER A 14 3.98 -22.36 20.41
C SER A 14 3.32 -22.43 19.05
N THR A 15 2.03 -22.10 18.98
CA THR A 15 1.43 -21.62 17.75
C THR A 15 2.16 -20.32 17.45
N ALA A 16 3.29 -20.41 16.75
CA ALA A 16 3.74 -19.31 15.94
C ALA A 16 2.66 -19.10 14.89
N THR A 17 1.67 -18.26 15.20
CA THR A 17 0.90 -17.59 14.17
C THR A 17 1.93 -16.90 13.29
N LEU A 18 2.12 -17.40 12.07
CA LEU A 18 2.79 -16.58 11.06
C LEU A 18 2.01 -15.27 11.01
N ALA A 19 2.68 -14.17 11.36
CA ALA A 19 2.19 -12.82 11.12
C ALA A 19 1.76 -12.75 9.64
N GLY A 20 0.49 -12.45 9.42
CA GLY A 20 -0.15 -12.66 8.13
C GLY A 20 -1.51 -11.97 8.10
N MET A 21 -1.71 -11.17 7.05
CA MET A 21 -2.92 -10.41 6.69
C MET A 21 -4.15 -10.59 7.60
N THR A 22 -4.58 -9.49 8.23
CA THR A 22 -5.83 -9.46 9.00
C THR A 22 -7.08 -9.34 8.13
N THR A 23 -6.94 -8.76 6.94
CA THR A 23 -8.02 -8.60 5.97
C THR A 23 -8.27 -9.93 5.23
N PRO A 24 -9.52 -10.42 5.18
CA PRO A 24 -9.87 -11.61 4.40
C PRO A 24 -9.45 -11.49 2.94
N LYS A 25 -8.96 -12.58 2.35
CA LYS A 25 -8.46 -12.60 0.97
C LYS A 25 -9.53 -12.19 -0.03
N GLU A 26 -10.78 -12.55 0.24
CA GLU A 26 -11.95 -12.23 -0.57
C GLU A 26 -12.19 -10.71 -0.61
N THR A 27 -11.94 -10.02 0.51
CA THR A 27 -12.04 -8.56 0.61
C THR A 27 -10.93 -7.89 -0.19
N ILE A 28 -9.70 -8.40 -0.11
CA ILE A 28 -8.58 -7.89 -0.92
C ILE A 28 -8.87 -8.09 -2.41
N ASN A 29 -9.25 -9.31 -2.82
CA ASN A 29 -9.53 -9.66 -4.20
C ASN A 29 -10.63 -8.80 -4.84
N LYS A 30 -11.69 -8.45 -4.09
CA LYS A 30 -12.76 -7.57 -4.58
C LYS A 30 -12.28 -6.17 -4.95
N GLY A 31 -11.23 -5.68 -4.29
CA GLY A 31 -10.70 -4.35 -4.58
C GLY A 31 -9.58 -4.32 -5.62
N LEU A 32 -9.21 -5.46 -6.19
CA LEU A 32 -8.22 -5.58 -7.26
C LEU A 32 -8.89 -5.80 -8.61
N GLU A 33 -8.26 -5.32 -9.69
CA GLU A 33 -8.69 -5.64 -11.05
C GLU A 33 -8.39 -7.11 -11.39
N VAL A 34 -7.27 -7.63 -10.89
CA VAL A 34 -6.85 -9.02 -11.03
C VAL A 34 -6.80 -9.66 -9.66
N SER A 35 -7.74 -10.58 -9.40
CA SER A 35 -7.78 -11.37 -8.17
C SER A 35 -6.45 -12.10 -7.94
N GLY A 36 -5.95 -12.07 -6.70
CA GLY A 36 -4.67 -12.68 -6.33
C GLY A 36 -3.43 -11.89 -6.75
N ASN A 37 -3.55 -10.74 -7.42
CA ASN A 37 -2.40 -9.90 -7.76
C ASN A 37 -1.90 -9.08 -6.55
N TYR A 38 -1.47 -9.77 -5.50
CA TYR A 38 -0.84 -9.17 -4.33
C TYR A 38 0.06 -10.17 -3.61
N LYS A 39 1.05 -9.64 -2.92
CA LYS A 39 1.89 -10.34 -1.95
C LYS A 39 1.91 -9.54 -0.66
N TRP A 40 1.65 -10.19 0.47
CA TRP A 40 1.89 -9.57 1.77
C TRP A 40 3.38 -9.32 1.96
N VAL A 41 3.74 -8.08 2.29
CA VAL A 41 5.13 -7.65 2.49
C VAL A 41 5.47 -7.59 3.96
N ALA A 42 4.58 -6.96 4.74
CA ALA A 42 4.74 -6.75 6.16
C ALA A 42 3.41 -6.28 6.77
N ASP A 43 3.33 -6.33 8.10
CA ASP A 43 2.30 -5.64 8.84
C ASP A 43 2.52 -4.12 8.77
N ALA A 44 1.42 -3.38 8.60
CA ALA A 44 1.36 -1.94 8.71
C ALA A 44 0.81 -1.54 10.08
N THR A 45 0.91 -0.26 10.42
CA THR A 45 0.38 0.30 11.67
C THR A 45 -0.55 1.46 11.37
N ASP A 46 -1.46 1.76 12.29
CA ASP A 46 -2.36 2.92 12.23
C ASP A 46 -1.64 4.29 12.22
N LYS A 47 -0.38 4.33 12.63
CA LYS A 47 0.45 5.56 12.71
C LYS A 47 0.63 6.27 11.37
N TYR A 48 0.55 5.57 10.24
CA TYR A 48 0.76 6.14 8.91
C TYR A 48 -0.31 5.70 7.91
N ASN A 49 -0.51 6.47 6.85
CA ASN A 49 -1.46 6.12 5.78
C ASN A 49 -0.74 5.79 4.47
N CYS A 50 -1.51 5.53 3.41
CA CYS A 50 -0.96 5.19 2.10
C CYS A 50 -0.03 6.27 1.51
N LEU A 51 -0.34 7.56 1.69
CA LEU A 51 0.52 8.66 1.24
C LEU A 51 1.82 8.72 2.03
N ALA A 52 1.73 8.61 3.36
CA ALA A 52 2.90 8.57 4.23
C ALA A 52 3.85 7.40 3.87
N ASN A 53 3.29 6.22 3.60
CA ASN A 53 4.06 5.09 3.08
C ASN A 53 4.68 5.37 1.71
N ALA A 54 3.93 6.00 0.79
CA ALA A 54 4.45 6.33 -0.54
C ALA A 54 5.64 7.29 -0.47
N LEU A 55 5.58 8.26 0.45
CA LEU A 55 6.66 9.20 0.77
C LEU A 55 7.81 8.59 1.57
N GLY A 56 7.67 7.37 2.08
CA GLY A 56 8.68 6.70 2.91
C GLY A 56 8.70 7.14 4.38
N ASP A 57 7.76 7.98 4.83
CA ASP A 57 7.64 8.40 6.22
C ASP A 57 6.54 7.59 6.94
N ARG A 58 6.92 6.47 7.54
CA ARG A 58 6.00 5.60 8.29
C ARG A 58 5.83 6.00 9.76
N SER A 59 6.37 7.15 10.17
CA SER A 59 6.31 7.62 11.56
C SER A 59 5.03 8.37 11.90
N LYS A 60 4.31 8.87 10.89
CA LYS A 60 3.14 9.75 11.08
C LYS A 60 2.11 9.64 9.97
N TRP A 61 0.89 10.10 10.29
CA TRP A 61 -0.20 10.19 9.34
C TRP A 61 -0.02 11.44 8.46
N ILE A 62 0.00 11.27 7.13
CA ILE A 62 0.19 12.38 6.19
C ILE A 62 -1.03 12.47 5.29
N TRP A 63 -1.92 13.43 5.58
CA TRP A 63 -3.03 13.76 4.70
C TRP A 63 -3.38 15.25 4.83
N PRO A 64 -2.69 16.13 4.09
CA PRO A 64 -2.77 17.59 4.30
C PRO A 64 -4.13 18.18 3.91
N TRP A 65 -5.03 17.37 3.33
CA TRP A 65 -6.33 17.80 2.81
C TRP A 65 -7.50 17.51 3.76
N GLY A 66 -7.23 17.07 5.00
CA GLY A 66 -8.27 16.77 6.00
C GLY A 66 -9.20 15.63 5.56
N SER A 67 -10.51 15.77 5.76
CA SER A 67 -11.48 14.75 5.35
C SER A 67 -11.76 14.73 3.84
N LYS A 68 -11.20 15.65 3.06
CA LYS A 68 -11.48 15.79 1.63
C LYS A 68 -10.53 14.92 0.79
N LYS A 69 -11.06 14.42 -0.34
CA LYS A 69 -10.27 13.83 -1.42
C LYS A 69 -9.71 14.96 -2.28
N PRO A 70 -8.38 15.12 -2.42
CA PRO A 70 -7.81 16.18 -3.24
C PRO A 70 -8.00 15.92 -4.73
N THR A 71 -7.96 16.98 -5.52
CA THR A 71 -7.79 16.87 -6.97
C THR A 71 -6.35 16.53 -7.32
N SER A 72 -6.10 16.01 -8.52
CA SER A 72 -4.76 15.81 -9.06
C SER A 72 -3.89 17.06 -8.96
N SER A 73 -4.44 18.25 -9.21
CA SER A 73 -3.70 19.52 -9.09
C SER A 73 -3.20 19.76 -7.66
N LYS A 74 -4.04 19.54 -6.64
CA LYS A 74 -3.64 19.66 -5.23
C LYS A 74 -2.58 18.63 -4.83
N VAL A 75 -2.68 17.41 -5.36
CA VAL A 75 -1.66 16.38 -5.15
C VAL A 75 -0.34 16.76 -5.82
N ASN A 76 -0.39 17.26 -7.06
CA ASN A 76 0.79 17.69 -7.80
C ASN A 76 1.55 18.79 -7.04
N ASN A 77 0.85 19.82 -6.57
CA ASN A 77 1.48 20.91 -5.82
C ASN A 77 2.12 20.39 -4.53
N TYR A 78 1.39 19.58 -3.75
CA TYR A 78 1.92 19.02 -2.51
C TYR A 78 3.15 18.13 -2.75
N LEU A 79 3.11 17.25 -3.75
CA LEU A 79 4.23 16.35 -4.06
C LEU A 79 5.42 17.11 -4.66
N ALA A 80 5.19 18.18 -5.43
CA ALA A 80 6.24 19.07 -5.89
C ALA A 80 7.00 19.72 -4.73
N ASP A 81 6.30 20.17 -3.69
CA ASP A 81 6.89 20.70 -2.44
C ASP A 81 7.68 19.63 -1.67
N LYS A 82 7.40 18.35 -1.91
CA LYS A 82 8.17 17.20 -1.38
C LYS A 82 9.30 16.74 -2.32
N GLY A 83 9.55 17.43 -3.42
CA GLY A 83 10.63 17.14 -4.36
C GLY A 83 10.22 16.32 -5.60
N TYR A 84 8.97 15.87 -5.69
CA TYR A 84 8.44 15.15 -6.85
C TYR A 84 7.95 16.14 -7.92
N LYS A 85 8.90 16.79 -8.59
CA LYS A 85 8.62 17.91 -9.51
C LYS A 85 8.09 17.47 -10.87
N TYR A 86 8.18 16.18 -11.21
CA TYR A 86 7.62 15.63 -12.44
C TYR A 86 6.37 14.83 -12.14
N SER A 87 5.27 15.18 -12.81
CA SER A 87 4.01 14.46 -12.70
C SER A 87 3.41 14.26 -14.08
N GLN A 88 3.02 13.04 -14.39
CA GLN A 88 2.43 12.68 -15.68
C GLN A 88 1.12 11.89 -15.50
N PRO A 89 0.16 12.02 -16.41
CA PRO A 89 -0.91 11.03 -16.58
C PRO A 89 -0.35 9.62 -16.74
N MET A 90 -1.14 8.59 -16.39
CA MET A 90 -0.67 7.20 -16.48
C MET A 90 -0.29 6.78 -17.90
N ASP A 91 -1.06 7.21 -18.90
CA ASP A 91 -0.89 6.93 -20.33
C ASP A 91 0.25 7.73 -21.01
N SER A 92 0.90 8.65 -20.29
CA SER A 92 2.02 9.42 -20.82
C SER A 92 3.21 8.52 -21.17
N GLN A 93 3.78 8.70 -22.36
CA GLN A 93 5.00 8.03 -22.81
C GLN A 93 6.29 8.64 -22.25
N ASN A 94 6.21 9.73 -21.47
CA ASN A 94 7.38 10.35 -20.86
C ASN A 94 8.10 9.37 -19.93
N VAL A 95 9.39 9.18 -20.19
CA VAL A 95 10.25 8.29 -19.40
C VAL A 95 10.89 9.09 -18.27
N ALA A 96 10.61 8.67 -17.02
CA ALA A 96 11.27 9.14 -15.82
C ALA A 96 11.31 7.99 -14.81
N VAL A 97 12.14 8.13 -13.77
CA VAL A 97 12.14 7.20 -12.64
C VAL A 97 10.98 7.56 -11.72
N TYR A 98 9.76 7.16 -12.11
CA TYR A 98 8.58 7.38 -11.29
C TYR A 98 8.65 6.54 -10.01
N GLU A 99 8.21 7.15 -8.91
CA GLU A 99 8.31 6.58 -7.56
C GLU A 99 6.96 6.49 -6.85
N ILE A 100 5.98 7.31 -7.24
CA ILE A 100 4.66 7.34 -6.61
C ILE A 100 3.58 7.27 -7.67
N ILE A 101 2.51 6.54 -7.38
CA ILE A 101 1.26 6.52 -8.15
C ILE A 101 0.12 7.00 -7.26
N SER A 102 -0.77 7.82 -7.82
CA SER A 102 -2.05 8.19 -7.20
C SER A 102 -3.20 7.43 -7.83
N TYR A 103 -4.20 7.07 -7.02
CA TYR A 103 -5.35 6.26 -7.40
C TYR A 103 -6.68 6.94 -7.06
N GLY A 104 -7.69 6.74 -7.91
CA GLY A 104 -9.03 7.28 -7.72
C GLY A 104 -9.57 7.96 -8.96
N ALA A 105 -9.96 9.23 -8.82
CA ALA A 105 -10.33 10.09 -9.93
C ALA A 105 -9.51 11.37 -9.90
N SER A 106 -9.31 12.02 -11.06
CA SER A 106 -8.59 13.30 -11.12
C SER A 106 -9.20 14.40 -10.24
N SER A 107 -10.50 14.31 -9.92
CA SER A 107 -11.21 15.20 -9.02
C SER A 107 -11.21 14.74 -7.55
N GLY A 108 -10.75 13.53 -7.26
CA GLY A 108 -10.82 12.92 -5.94
C GLY A 108 -9.88 11.72 -5.81
N ILE A 109 -8.61 12.00 -5.56
CA ILE A 109 -7.60 10.99 -5.24
C ILE A 109 -7.88 10.43 -3.85
N LYS A 110 -7.86 9.10 -3.72
CA LYS A 110 -8.20 8.38 -2.49
C LYS A 110 -7.08 7.48 -1.97
N HIS A 111 -6.10 7.15 -2.81
CA HIS A 111 -5.07 6.20 -2.44
C HIS A 111 -3.74 6.46 -3.17
N PHE A 112 -2.65 5.93 -2.61
CA PHE A 112 -1.28 6.12 -3.11
C PHE A 112 -0.45 4.85 -2.95
N GLY A 113 0.40 4.59 -3.93
CA GLY A 113 1.36 3.49 -3.91
C GLY A 113 2.77 3.98 -4.22
N ARG A 114 3.77 3.28 -3.67
CA ARG A 114 5.18 3.48 -3.99
C ARG A 114 5.59 2.51 -5.09
N ILE A 115 6.21 3.00 -6.14
CA ILE A 115 6.79 2.18 -7.20
C ILE A 115 8.08 1.55 -6.67
N VAL A 116 8.20 0.24 -6.84
CA VAL A 116 9.39 -0.55 -6.53
C VAL A 116 9.68 -1.42 -7.74
N SER A 117 10.54 -0.92 -8.63
CA SER A 117 10.75 -1.52 -9.97
C SER A 117 9.43 -1.56 -10.78
N GLN A 118 9.06 -2.71 -11.37
CA GLN A 118 7.81 -2.90 -12.11
C GLN A 118 6.59 -3.19 -11.22
N LYS A 119 6.73 -3.02 -9.90
CA LYS A 119 5.71 -3.33 -8.91
C LYS A 119 5.30 -2.07 -8.16
N THR A 120 4.17 -2.16 -7.48
CA THR A 120 3.73 -1.11 -6.56
C THR A 120 3.52 -1.68 -5.17
N ARG A 121 4.01 -0.97 -4.15
CA ARG A 121 3.75 -1.25 -2.75
C ARG A 121 2.82 -0.22 -2.17
N ALA A 122 1.71 -0.67 -1.61
CA ALA A 122 0.73 0.23 -1.03
C ALA A 122 0.17 -0.33 0.27
N LYS A 123 -0.22 0.58 1.16
CA LYS A 123 -0.86 0.22 2.42
C LYS A 123 -2.33 -0.10 2.15
N TRP A 124 -2.72 -1.35 2.35
CA TRP A 124 -4.12 -1.75 2.31
C TRP A 124 -4.75 -1.57 3.68
N GLY A 125 -5.91 -0.90 3.74
CA GLY A 125 -6.59 -0.67 5.00
C GLY A 125 -5.69 -0.04 6.06
N GLN A 126 -5.75 -0.58 7.29
CA GLN A 126 -4.98 -0.08 8.42
C GLN A 126 -3.74 -0.91 8.73
N LEU A 127 -3.70 -2.19 8.38
CA LEU A 127 -2.76 -3.15 8.99
C LEU A 127 -1.94 -3.93 7.98
N GLU A 128 -2.15 -3.76 6.67
CA GLU A 128 -1.41 -4.53 5.66
C GLU A 128 -0.60 -3.63 4.74
N LEU A 129 0.66 -4.04 4.49
CA LEU A 129 1.44 -3.55 3.36
C LEU A 129 1.49 -4.63 2.29
N LEU A 130 0.93 -4.32 1.12
CA LEU A 130 0.86 -5.25 0.00
C LEU A 130 1.75 -4.78 -1.15
N GLU A 131 2.36 -5.73 -1.86
CA GLU A 131 3.06 -5.53 -3.12
C GLU A 131 2.24 -6.14 -4.25
N HIS A 132 2.09 -5.42 -5.35
CA HIS A 132 1.29 -5.82 -6.50
C HIS A 132 2.14 -5.74 -7.77
N ASN A 133 1.88 -6.60 -8.75
CA ASN A 133 2.54 -6.53 -10.05
C ASN A 133 1.82 -5.51 -10.93
N GLY A 134 2.55 -4.54 -11.47
CA GLY A 134 2.00 -3.45 -12.26
C GLY A 134 1.64 -2.20 -11.43
N TRP A 135 1.09 -1.22 -12.14
CA TRP A 135 0.85 0.14 -11.63
C TRP A 135 -0.63 0.49 -11.55
N ASP A 136 -1.46 -0.05 -12.45
CA ASP A 136 -2.92 -0.01 -12.37
C ASP A 136 -3.42 -1.36 -11.84
N LEU A 137 -4.09 -1.33 -10.70
CA LEU A 137 -4.19 -2.51 -9.82
C LEU A 137 -5.55 -2.66 -9.17
N TYR A 138 -6.24 -1.55 -8.95
CA TYR A 138 -7.42 -1.50 -8.11
C TYR A 138 -8.67 -1.31 -8.94
N SER A 139 -9.72 -2.03 -8.56
CA SER A 139 -11.02 -1.83 -9.19
C SER A 139 -11.55 -0.41 -8.92
N SER A 140 -12.30 0.13 -9.88
CA SER A 140 -12.95 1.44 -9.79
C SER A 140 -13.74 1.64 -8.49
N ALA A 141 -14.39 0.58 -8.03
CA ALA A 141 -15.23 0.52 -6.84
C ALA A 141 -14.46 0.65 -5.51
N TYR A 142 -13.14 0.39 -5.48
CA TYR A 142 -12.37 0.34 -4.23
C TYR A 142 -11.42 1.52 -4.09
N TYR A 143 -10.14 1.37 -4.45
CA TYR A 143 -9.18 2.48 -4.49
C TYR A 143 -9.14 3.21 -5.83
N GLY A 144 -9.85 2.69 -6.84
CA GLY A 144 -9.96 3.30 -8.16
C GLY A 144 -8.70 3.18 -8.99
N ASN A 145 -8.84 3.46 -10.27
CA ASN A 145 -7.78 3.31 -11.26
C ASN A 145 -6.61 4.25 -10.96
N ALA A 146 -5.44 3.88 -11.47
CA ALA A 146 -4.27 4.75 -11.44
C ALA A 146 -4.52 6.03 -12.25
N VAL A 147 -4.16 7.19 -11.68
CA VAL A 147 -4.48 8.51 -12.26
C VAL A 147 -3.22 9.23 -12.71
N ARG A 148 -2.20 9.31 -11.85
CA ARG A 148 -0.94 9.99 -12.14
C ARG A 148 0.25 9.26 -11.54
N LYS A 149 1.39 9.39 -12.22
CA LYS A 149 2.72 8.95 -11.78
C LYS A 149 3.62 10.15 -11.49
N TYR A 150 4.45 10.03 -10.47
CA TYR A 150 5.27 11.13 -9.94
C TYR A 150 6.73 10.70 -9.80
N ALA A 151 7.66 11.55 -10.23
CA ALA A 151 9.10 11.34 -10.15
C ALA A 151 9.80 12.53 -9.49
N VAL A 152 10.91 12.26 -8.82
CA VAL A 152 11.84 13.30 -8.36
C VAL A 152 12.53 13.97 -9.55
N LYS A 153 13.02 15.20 -9.35
CA LYS A 153 13.84 15.90 -10.35
C LYS A 153 15.25 15.36 -10.38
#